data_AF-A0A931REG4-F1
#
_entry.id   AF-A0A931REG4-F1
#
_cell.length_a   1.000
_cell.length_b   1.000
_cell.length_c   1.000
_cell.angle_alpha   90.00
_cell.angle_beta   90.00
_cell.angle_gamma   90.00
#
_symmetry.space_group_name_H-M   'P 1'
#
loop_
_entity.id
_entity.type
_entity.pdbx_description
1 polymer ?
#
loop_
_entity_poly.entity_id
_entity_poly.type
_entity_poly.pdbx_seq_one_letter_code
_entity_poly.pdbx_strand_id
1 'polypeptide(L)'
;MKKHFLLFFLDDFHQGAMNHLIHFVGFTVLGYGLGKPSLFLIILSPFIMESGHIYNYLTGRHKELAIKIIPLQLLAWVIFVGIGYLIANFFGY
;
A
#
# COMPACT_ATOMS: atom_id res chain seq x y z
N MET A 1 -22.13 -15.59 7.01
CA MET A 1 -21.61 -15.73 5.64
C MET A 1 -20.16 -15.28 5.62
N LYS A 2 -19.22 -16.18 5.36
CA LYS A 2 -17.79 -15.86 5.28
C LYS A 2 -17.59 -15.02 4.01
N LYS A 3 -17.61 -13.67 4.12
CA LYS A 3 -17.07 -12.83 3.04
C LYS A 3 -15.65 -13.36 2.82
N HIS A 4 -15.38 -13.85 1.60
CA HIS A 4 -14.06 -14.35 1.24
C HIS A 4 -13.07 -13.22 1.54
N PHE A 5 -12.04 -13.51 2.34
CA PHE A 5 -10.99 -12.57 2.75
C PHE A 5 -10.49 -11.72 1.57
N LEU A 6 -10.45 -12.31 0.37
CA LEU A 6 -10.11 -11.65 -0.89
C LEU A 6 -11.05 -10.50 -1.29
N LEU A 7 -12.37 -10.68 -1.21
CA LEU A 7 -13.35 -9.62 -1.52
C LEU A 7 -13.30 -8.49 -0.48
N PHE A 8 -13.07 -8.84 0.79
CA PHE A 8 -12.84 -7.83 1.81
C PHE A 8 -11.57 -7.02 1.51
N PHE A 9 -10.49 -7.70 1.17
CA PHE A 9 -9.19 -7.09 0.88
C PHE A 9 -9.22 -6.21 -0.37
N LEU A 10 -9.84 -6.67 -1.45
CA LEU A 10 -9.87 -5.96 -2.73
C LEU A 10 -10.90 -4.84 -2.76
N ASP A 11 -12.07 -5.03 -2.15
CA ASP A 11 -13.20 -4.14 -2.36
C ASP A 11 -13.54 -3.30 -1.12
N ASP A 12 -13.78 -3.92 0.05
CA ASP A 12 -14.18 -3.20 1.28
C ASP A 12 -13.01 -2.41 1.90
N PHE A 13 -11.77 -2.92 1.82
CA PHE A 13 -10.61 -2.34 2.50
C PHE A 13 -10.05 -1.08 1.82
N HIS A 14 -10.28 -0.95 0.51
CA HIS A 14 -9.82 0.18 -0.29
C HIS A 14 -10.89 1.27 -0.49
N GLN A 15 -12.11 1.10 0.04
CA GLN A 15 -13.20 2.05 -0.16
C GLN A 15 -12.88 3.47 0.32
N GLY A 16 -13.56 4.44 -0.29
CA GLY A 16 -13.58 5.84 0.15
C GLY A 16 -12.65 6.74 -0.65
N ALA A 17 -13.19 7.88 -1.09
CA ALA A 17 -12.49 8.83 -1.95
C ALA A 17 -11.15 9.30 -1.37
N MET A 18 -11.09 9.51 -0.05
CA MET A 18 -9.84 9.90 0.63
C MET A 18 -8.81 8.78 0.62
N ASN A 19 -9.22 7.53 0.84
CA ASN A 19 -8.31 6.40 0.77
C ASN A 19 -7.75 6.20 -0.64
N HIS A 20 -8.59 6.33 -1.67
CA HIS A 20 -8.16 6.32 -3.07
C HIS A 20 -7.18 7.46 -3.39
N LEU A 21 -7.46 8.67 -2.90
CA LEU A 21 -6.56 9.82 -3.09
C LEU A 21 -5.19 9.57 -2.46
N ILE A 22 -5.16 9.06 -1.23
CA ILE A 22 -3.92 8.72 -0.53
C ILE A 22 -3.14 7.63 -1.29
N HIS A 23 -3.84 6.61 -1.80
CA HIS A 23 -3.22 5.57 -2.64
C HIS A 23 -2.62 6.14 -3.92
N PHE A 24 -3.34 7.03 -4.60
CA PHE A 24 -2.85 7.71 -5.79
C PHE A 24 -1.57 8.51 -5.52
N VAL A 25 -1.51 9.25 -4.40
CA VAL A 25 -0.30 9.95 -3.97
C VAL A 25 0.83 8.95 -3.72
N GLY A 26 0.56 7.85 -3.00
CA GLY A 26 1.53 6.79 -2.73
C GLY A 26 2.11 6.17 -4.01
N PHE A 27 1.27 5.80 -4.98
CA PHE A 27 1.71 5.29 -6.28
C PHE A 27 2.52 6.32 -7.09
N THR A 28 2.15 7.60 -7.00
CA THR A 28 2.90 8.67 -7.66
C THR A 28 4.31 8.82 -7.06
N VAL A 29 4.43 8.77 -5.73
CA VAL A 29 5.72 8.78 -5.02
C VAL A 29 6.55 7.55 -5.36
N LEU A 30 5.93 6.36 -5.41
CA LEU A 30 6.60 5.13 -5.83
C LEU A 30 7.13 5.24 -7.26
N GLY A 31 6.30 5.66 -8.21
CA GLY A 31 6.69 5.82 -9.61
C GLY A 31 7.82 6.83 -9.78
N TYR A 32 7.78 7.95 -9.05
CA TYR A 32 8.87 8.92 -9.05
C TYR A 32 10.15 8.35 -8.40
N GLY A 33 10.03 7.59 -7.31
CA GLY A 33 11.16 6.92 -6.66
C GLY A 33 11.79 5.81 -7.50
N LEU A 34 11.01 5.15 -8.36
CA LEU A 34 11.53 4.19 -9.34
C LEU A 34 12.16 4.91 -10.55
N GLY A 35 11.55 5.99 -11.05
CA GLY A 35 12.08 6.77 -12.17
C GLY A 35 13.31 7.61 -11.84
N LYS A 36 13.48 7.99 -10.57
CA LYS A 36 14.71 8.53 -9.99
C LYS A 36 15.08 7.64 -8.82
N PRO A 37 15.94 6.61 -9.00
CA PRO A 37 16.12 5.46 -8.10
C PRO A 37 16.46 5.89 -6.68
N SER A 38 15.43 6.25 -5.93
CA SER A 38 15.49 6.86 -4.62
C SER A 38 14.87 5.88 -3.65
N LEU A 39 15.74 5.12 -2.98
CA LEU A 39 15.32 4.14 -1.99
C LEU A 39 14.42 4.76 -0.92
N PHE A 40 14.69 6.02 -0.54
CA PHE A 40 13.84 6.77 0.38
C PHE A 40 12.41 6.90 -0.14
N LEU A 41 12.21 7.32 -1.39
CA LEU A 41 10.86 7.52 -1.96
C LEU A 41 10.15 6.18 -2.20
N ILE A 42 10.89 5.16 -2.62
CA ILE A 42 10.37 3.79 -2.76
C ILE A 42 9.87 3.28 -1.40
N ILE A 43 10.65 3.45 -0.33
CA ILE A 43 10.27 3.04 1.04
C ILE A 43 9.19 3.95 1.62
N LEU A 44 9.13 5.23 1.29
CA LEU A 44 8.12 6.16 1.81
C LEU A 44 6.73 5.85 1.23
N SER A 45 6.67 5.46 -0.05
CA SER A 45 5.41 5.17 -0.74
C SER A 45 4.47 4.16 -0.03
N PRO A 46 4.92 2.99 0.48
CA PRO A 46 4.07 2.07 1.23
C PRO A 46 3.49 2.68 2.51
N PHE A 47 4.25 3.51 3.23
CA PHE A 47 3.73 4.19 4.41
C PHE A 47 2.63 5.19 4.06
N ILE A 48 2.77 5.89 2.93
CA ILE A 48 1.71 6.76 2.41
C ILE A 48 0.47 5.94 2.11
N MET A 49 0.58 4.82 1.38
CA MET A 49 -0.58 3.98 1.03
C MET A 49 -1.25 3.38 2.26
N GLU A 50 -0.45 2.89 3.23
CA GLU A 50 -0.96 2.36 4.51
C GLU A 50 -1.73 3.42 5.31
N SER A 51 -1.33 4.70 5.23
CA SER A 51 -2.06 5.80 5.89
C SER A 51 -3.50 5.96 5.40
N GLY A 52 -3.81 5.53 4.17
CA GLY A 52 -5.17 5.50 3.66
C GLY A 52 -6.03 4.44 4.35
N HIS A 53 -5.45 3.28 4.64
CA HIS A 53 -6.11 2.23 5.42
C HIS A 53 -6.30 2.65 6.87
N ILE A 54 -5.31 3.34 7.45
CA ILE A 54 -5.42 3.94 8.78
C ILE A 54 -6.54 5.00 8.79
N TYR A 55 -6.66 5.83 7.75
CA TYR A 55 -7.77 6.79 7.63
C TYR A 55 -9.14 6.09 7.63
N ASN A 56 -9.29 5.00 6.86
CA ASN A 56 -10.52 4.20 6.86
C ASN A 56 -10.82 3.61 8.26
N TYR A 57 -9.79 3.11 8.96
CA TYR A 57 -9.91 2.66 10.35
C TYR A 57 -10.40 3.78 11.28
N LEU A 58 -9.77 4.95 11.22
CA LEU A 58 -10.09 6.09 12.09
C LEU A 58 -11.51 6.61 11.86
N THR A 59 -11.97 6.60 10.62
CA THR A 59 -13.33 7.01 10.23
C THR A 59 -14.40 5.94 10.50
N GLY A 60 -14.03 4.85 11.17
CA GLY A 60 -14.98 3.83 11.64
C GLY A 60 -15.29 2.72 10.63
N ARG A 61 -14.63 2.72 9.47
CA ARG A 61 -14.77 1.60 8.51
C ARG A 61 -13.88 0.45 8.97
N HIS A 62 -14.50 -0.69 9.30
CA HIS A 62 -13.83 -1.98 9.48
C HIS A 62 -12.68 -2.02 10.51
N LYS A 63 -12.86 -1.35 11.67
CA LYS A 63 -11.83 -1.20 12.71
C LYS A 63 -11.15 -2.51 13.13
N GLU A 64 -11.91 -3.57 13.36
CA GLU A 64 -11.38 -4.84 13.87
C GLU A 64 -10.58 -5.64 12.84
N LEU A 65 -10.89 -5.50 11.55
CA LEU A 65 -10.18 -6.22 10.48
C LEU A 65 -8.92 -5.48 10.03
N ALA A 66 -8.91 -4.14 10.07
CA ALA A 66 -7.77 -3.35 9.62
C ALA A 66 -6.50 -3.65 10.41
N ILE A 67 -6.57 -3.73 11.75
CA ILE A 67 -5.41 -4.02 12.61
C ILE A 67 -4.77 -5.38 12.26
N LYS A 68 -5.57 -6.35 11.78
CA LYS A 68 -5.09 -7.69 11.41
C LYS A 68 -4.45 -7.72 10.02
N ILE A 69 -4.77 -6.75 9.16
CA ILE A 69 -4.36 -6.71 7.76
C ILE A 69 -3.14 -5.80 7.57
N ILE A 70 -2.95 -4.77 8.40
CA ILE A 70 -1.76 -3.90 8.40
C ILE A 70 -0.44 -4.72 8.38
N PRO A 71 -0.23 -5.76 9.20
CA PRO A 71 1.02 -6.54 9.16
C PRO A 71 1.21 -7.27 7.83
N LEU A 72 0.11 -7.77 7.24
CA LEU A 72 0.14 -8.48 5.96
C LEU A 72 0.46 -7.52 4.81
N GLN A 73 -0.07 -6.29 4.87
CA GLN A 73 0.21 -5.21 3.92
C GLN A 73 1.67 -4.76 3.98
N LEU A 74 2.18 -4.48 5.17
CA LEU A 74 3.59 -4.12 5.36
C LEU A 74 4.51 -5.22 4.83
N LEU A 75 4.18 -6.49 5.06
CA LEU A 75 4.93 -7.61 4.50
C LEU A 75 4.84 -7.66 2.96
N ALA A 76 3.65 -7.49 2.39
CA ALA A 76 3.46 -7.42 0.94
C ALA A 76 4.28 -6.28 0.32
N TRP A 77 4.35 -5.13 1.00
CA TRP A 77 5.16 -3.99 0.59
C TRP A 77 6.65 -4.26 0.64
N VAL A 78 7.16 -4.92 1.68
CA VAL A 78 8.56 -5.34 1.76
C VAL A 78 8.90 -6.24 0.57
N ILE A 79 8.03 -7.20 0.24
CA ILE A 79 8.20 -8.08 -0.93
C ILE A 79 8.18 -7.27 -2.22
N PHE A 80 7.20 -6.38 -2.39
CA PHE A 80 7.03 -5.59 -3.61
C PHE A 80 8.19 -4.61 -3.85
N VAL A 81 8.64 -3.91 -2.81
CA VAL A 81 9.82 -3.04 -2.84
C VAL A 81 11.08 -3.86 -3.12
N GLY A 82 11.25 -5.01 -2.46
CA GLY A 82 12.38 -5.90 -2.69
C GLY A 82 12.46 -6.39 -4.14
N ILE A 83 11.34 -6.87 -4.69
CA ILE A 83 11.23 -7.30 -6.09
C ILE A 83 11.47 -6.12 -7.03
N GLY A 84 10.83 -4.96 -6.78
CA GLY A 84 10.98 -3.76 -7.62
C GLY A 84 12.42 -3.27 -7.66
N TYR A 85 13.12 -3.27 -6.52
CA TYR A 85 14.53 -2.92 -6.43
C TYR A 85 15.42 -3.91 -7.19
N LEU A 86 15.18 -5.22 -7.04
CA LEU A 86 15.91 -6.25 -7.78
C LEU A 86 15.72 -6.12 -9.30
N ILE A 87 14.49 -5.85 -9.75
CA ILE A 87 14.18 -5.61 -11.16
C ILE A 87 14.92 -4.37 -11.67
N ALA A 88 14.85 -3.24 -10.95
CA ALA A 88 15.53 -2.01 -11.36
C ALA A 88 17.05 -2.24 -11.54
N ASN A 89 17.69 -2.91 -10.57
CA ASN A 89 19.11 -3.24 -10.65
C ASN A 89 19.43 -4.22 -11.78
N PHE A 90 18.56 -5.21 -12.04
CA PHE A 90 18.75 -6.16 -13.15
C PHE A 90 18.76 -5.47 -14.51
N PHE A 91 17.93 -4.44 -14.70
CA PHE A 91 17.85 -3.69 -15.95
C PHE A 91 18.80 -2.48 -16.02
N GLY A 92 19.65 -2.27 -15.00
CA GLY A 92 20.66 -1.21 -14.98
C GLY A 92 20.11 0.20 -14.75
N TYR A 93 18.94 0.31 -14.10
CA TYR A 93 18.34 1.58 -13.67
C TYR A 93 18.71 1.93 -12.24
#